data_AF-W1DI49-F1
#
_entry.id   AF-W1DI49-F1
#
_cell.length_a   1.000
_cell.length_b   1.000
_cell.length_c   1.000
_cell.angle_alpha   90.00
_cell.angle_beta   90.00
_cell.angle_gamma   90.00
#
_symmetry.space_group_name_H-M   'P 1'
#
loop_
_entity.id
_entity.type
_entity.pdbx_description
1 polymer ?
#
loop_
_entity_poly.entity_id
_entity_poly.type
_entity_poly.pdbx_seq_one_letter_code
_entity_poly.pdbx_strand_id
1 'polypeptide(L)' 'MLAHDDIHRWLADYRGRLSVWCGEQDAITQPELVQGVALRYGAPYIAIPQAGHASYLDNEIFFNQQLLRIGEEVRDECTN' A
#
# COMPACT_ATOMS: atom_id res chain seq x y z
N MET A 1 -3.58 5.67 8.02
CA MET A 1 -3.57 6.69 9.10
C MET A 1 -2.98 8.01 8.56
N LEU A 2 -3.80 8.84 7.94
CA LEU A 2 -3.63 10.31 7.89
C LEU A 2 -5.04 10.87 8.03
N ALA A 3 -5.38 11.33 9.23
CA ALA A 3 -6.75 11.80 9.49
C ALA A 3 -7.00 13.20 8.89
N HIS A 4 -5.96 14.00 8.65
CA HIS A 4 -6.07 15.43 8.30
C HIS A 4 -4.88 15.99 7.49
N ASP A 5 -4.03 15.14 6.90
CA ASP A 5 -2.83 15.61 6.20
C ASP A 5 -2.80 15.05 4.77
N ASP A 6 -2.18 15.82 3.87
CA ASP A 6 -2.09 15.47 2.47
C ASP A 6 -0.85 14.58 2.23
N ILE A 7 -1.08 13.29 1.98
CA ILE A 7 -0.03 12.32 1.66
C ILE A 7 0.85 12.79 0.50
N HIS A 8 0.33 13.63 -0.40
CA HIS A 8 1.06 14.12 -1.55
C HIS A 8 2.29 14.95 -1.18
N ARG A 9 2.24 15.68 -0.05
CA ARG A 9 3.38 16.48 0.43
C ARG A 9 4.58 15.60 0.77
N TRP A 10 4.33 14.43 1.35
CA TRP A 10 5.37 13.48 1.76
C TRP A 10 5.90 12.67 0.57
N LEU A 11 5.01 12.28 -0.34
CA LEU A 11 5.37 11.49 -1.51
C LEU A 11 6.04 12.31 -2.63
N ALA A 12 5.88 13.64 -2.67
CA ALA A 12 6.47 14.49 -3.70
C ALA A 12 8.00 14.35 -3.82
N ASP A 13 8.68 14.24 -2.68
CA ASP A 13 10.15 14.15 -2.62
C ASP A 13 10.66 12.73 -2.35
N TYR A 14 9.76 11.77 -2.15
CA TYR A 14 10.15 10.37 -1.97
C TYR A 14 10.73 9.79 -3.26
N ARG A 15 11.86 9.09 -3.16
CA ARG A 15 12.57 8.47 -4.29
C ARG A 15 12.82 6.97 -4.09
N GLY A 16 12.37 6.41 -2.97
CA GLY A 16 12.48 4.98 -2.70
C GLY A 16 11.41 4.17 -3.42
N ARG A 17 11.47 2.84 -3.24
CA ARG A 17 10.40 1.94 -3.68
C ARG A 17 9.14 2.20 -2.88
N LEU A 18 8.02 2.34 -3.59
CA LEU A 18 6.71 2.59 -3.01
C LEU A 18 5.76 1.47 -3.44
N SER A 19 4.95 0.97 -2.53
CA SER A 19 3.82 0.08 -2.82
C SER A 19 2.60 0.60 -2.06
N VAL A 20 1.44 0.61 -2.71
CA VAL A 20 0.22 1.20 -2.16
C VAL A 20 -0.85 0.11 -2.06
N TRP A 21 -1.30 -0.18 -0.84
CA TRP A 21 -2.29 -1.23 -0.59
C TRP A 21 -3.55 -0.64 0.04
N CYS A 22 -4.71 -1.23 -0.28
CA CYS A 22 -5.99 -0.81 0.28
C CYS A 22 -6.93 -2.01 0.40
N GLY A 23 -7.71 -2.08 1.48
CA GLY A 23 -8.79 -3.05 1.59
C GLY A 23 -9.90 -2.73 0.60
N GLU A 24 -10.40 -3.73 -0.13
CA GLU A 24 -11.48 -3.55 -1.12
C GLU A 24 -12.76 -2.94 -0.55
N GLN A 25 -12.95 -3.02 0.77
CA GLN A 25 -14.14 -2.58 1.49
C GLN A 25 -13.84 -1.39 2.42
N ASP A 26 -12.70 -0.70 2.24
CA ASP A 26 -12.34 0.45 3.06
C ASP A 26 -13.30 1.64 2.83
N ALA A 27 -14.22 1.83 3.76
CA ALA A 27 -15.16 2.95 3.75
C ALA A 27 -14.58 4.26 4.32
N ILE A 28 -13.42 4.20 4.99
CA ILE A 28 -12.75 5.37 5.57
C ILE A 28 -11.86 6.02 4.51
N THR A 29 -11.01 5.22 3.86
CA THR A 29 -10.13 5.66 2.78
C THR A 29 -10.51 4.88 1.52
N GLN A 30 -11.41 5.45 0.71
CA GLN A 30 -11.99 4.76 -0.44
C GLN A 30 -10.92 4.22 -1.40
N PRO A 31 -11.04 2.96 -1.87
CA PRO A 31 -10.08 2.32 -2.77
C PRO A 31 -9.73 3.15 -4.01
N GLU A 32 -10.71 3.85 -4.58
CA GLU A 32 -10.54 4.69 -5.77
C GLU A 32 -9.57 5.85 -5.51
N LEU A 33 -9.64 6.46 -4.33
CA LEU A 33 -8.72 7.54 -3.93
C LEU A 33 -7.31 6.99 -3.75
N VAL A 34 -7.17 5.83 -3.11
CA VAL A 34 -5.88 5.18 -2.87
C VAL A 34 -5.24 4.72 -4.18
N GLN A 35 -6.02 4.16 -5.10
CA GLN A 35 -5.57 3.82 -6.44
C GLN A 35 -5.11 5.06 -7.21
N GLY A 36 -5.78 6.20 -7.04
CA GLY A 36 -5.36 7.49 -7.58
C GLY A 36 -3.97 7.92 -7.08
N VAL A 37 -3.64 7.67 -5.81
CA VAL A 37 -2.29 7.90 -5.27
C VAL A 37 -1.27 6.98 -5.94
N ALA A 38 -1.57 5.68 -6.06
CA ALA A 38 -0.67 4.72 -6.72
C ALA A 38 -0.36 5.13 -8.16
N LEU A 39 -1.38 5.51 -8.93
CA LEU A 39 -1.23 6.01 -10.30
C LEU A 39 -0.39 7.29 -10.37
N ARG A 40 -0.64 8.25 -9.48
CA ARG A 40 0.06 9.54 -9.47
C ARG A 40 1.57 9.40 -9.23
N TYR A 41 1.98 8.44 -8.42
CA TYR A 41 3.39 8.23 -8.06
C TYR A 41 4.03 7.03 -8.76
N GLY A 42 3.34 6.41 -9.75
CA GLY A 42 3.89 5.28 -10.49
C GLY A 42 4.17 4.05 -9.63
N ALA A 43 3.38 3.84 -8.56
CA ALA A 43 3.53 2.71 -7.64
C ALA A 43 2.52 1.59 -7.95
N PRO A 44 2.87 0.32 -7.69
CA PRO A 44 1.91 -0.78 -7.74
C PRO A 44 0.78 -0.55 -6.71
N TYR A 45 -0.44 -0.82 -7.16
CA TYR A 45 -1.63 -0.87 -6.33
C TYR A 45 -1.99 -2.32 -6.03
N ILE A 46 -2.21 -2.66 -4.75
CA ILE A 46 -2.68 -3.98 -4.33
C ILE A 46 -3.98 -3.83 -3.55
N ALA A 47 -5.06 -4.36 -4.12
CA ALA A 47 -6.31 -4.54 -3.42
C ALA A 47 -6.19 -5.74 -2.45
N ILE A 48 -6.55 -5.54 -1.19
CA ILE A 48 -6.59 -6.60 -0.18
C ILE A 48 -8.02 -7.14 -0.16
N PRO A 49 -8.22 -8.40 -0.58
CA PRO A 49 -9.56 -8.93 -0.75
C PRO A 49 -10.27 -9.10 0.59
N GLN A 50 -11.57 -8.84 0.61
CA GLN A 50 -12.42 -9.04 1.79
C GLN A 50 -11.94 -8.28 3.05
N ALA A 51 -11.36 -7.10 2.86
CA ALA A 51 -10.78 -6.30 3.94
C ALA A 51 -11.26 -4.85 3.92
N GLY A 52 -11.45 -4.27 5.11
CA GLY A 52 -11.78 -2.85 5.28
C GLY A 52 -10.53 -2.01 5.58
N HIS A 53 -10.68 -0.95 6.37
CA HIS A 53 -9.58 -0.04 6.70
C HIS A 53 -8.43 -0.70 7.45
N ALA A 54 -8.76 -1.62 8.37
CA ALA A 54 -7.78 -2.36 9.15
C ALA A 54 -7.39 -3.66 8.43
N SER A 55 -6.98 -3.55 7.17
CA SER A 55 -6.79 -4.69 6.28
C SER A 55 -5.75 -5.72 6.73
N TYR A 56 -4.83 -5.31 7.60
CA TYR A 56 -3.84 -6.18 8.25
C TYR A 56 -4.44 -7.06 9.37
N LEU A 57 -5.63 -6.72 9.87
CA LEU A 57 -6.43 -7.55 10.78
C LEU A 57 -7.53 -8.30 10.04
N ASP A 58 -8.16 -7.66 9.05
CA ASP A 58 -9.33 -8.24 8.36
C ASP A 58 -8.95 -9.39 7.41
N ASN A 59 -7.75 -9.33 6.81
CA ASN A 59 -7.18 -10.41 6.00
C ASN A 59 -5.67 -10.49 6.21
N GLU A 60 -5.28 -10.90 7.41
CA GLU A 60 -3.90 -11.00 7.86
C GLU A 60 -3.08 -11.96 6.99
N ILE A 61 -3.70 -13.02 6.45
CA ILE A 61 -3.02 -14.01 5.61
C ILE A 61 -2.56 -13.35 4.31
N PHE A 62 -3.46 -12.70 3.57
CA PHE A 62 -3.11 -12.04 2.31
C PHE A 62 -2.15 -10.89 2.55
N PHE A 63 -2.39 -10.07 3.57
CA PHE A 63 -1.52 -8.95 3.94
C PHE A 63 -0.09 -9.41 4.21
N ASN A 64 0.08 -10.45 5.04
CA ASN A 64 1.41 -10.97 5.39
C ASN A 64 2.11 -11.64 4.20
N GLN A 65 1.38 -12.28 3.29
CA GLN A 65 1.96 -12.79 2.04
C GLN A 65 2.56 -11.67 1.19
N GLN A 66 1.88 -10.52 1.09
CA GLN A 66 2.44 -9.37 0.36
C GLN A 66 3.68 -8.80 1.07
N LEU A 67 3.71 -8.79 2.41
CA LEU A 67 4.89 -8.35 3.17
C LEU A 67 6.10 -9.25 2.91
N LEU A 68 5.89 -10.57 2.93
CA LEU A 68 6.95 -11.55 2.65
C LEU A 68 7.51 -11.37 1.25
N ARG A 69 6.62 -11.19 0.25
CA ARG A 69 7.02 -10.92 -1.14
C ARG A 69 7.90 -9.69 -1.25
N ILE A 70 7.49 -8.55 -0.67
CA ILE A 70 8.34 -7.34 -0.67
C ILE A 70 9.66 -7.60 0.04
N GLY A 71 9.64 -8.32 1.18
CA GLY A 71 10.85 -8.65 1.93
C GLY A 71 11.83 -9.55 1.16
N GLU A 72 11.35 -10.39 0.26
CA GLU A 72 12.19 -11.17 -0.67
C GLU A 72 12.77 -10.29 -1.78
N GLU A 73 11.93 -9.48 -2.44
CA GLU A 73 12.36 -8.51 -3.46
C GLU A 73 13.41 -7.50 -2.94
N VAL A 74 13.36 -7.15 -1.65
CA VAL A 74 14.38 -6.30 -1.01
C VAL A 74 15.69 -7.05 -0.77
N ARG A 75 15.62 -8.32 -0.37
CA ARG A 75 16.82 -9.12 -0.07
C ARG A 75 17.64 -9.40 -1.32
N ASP A 76 16.99 -9.66 -2.46
CA ASP A 76 17.65 -9.95 -3.73
C ASP A 76 18.40 -8.74 -4.32
N GLU A 77 17.98 -7.51 -4.01
CA GLU A 77 18.68 -6.28 -4.42
C GLU A 77 19.93 -6.00 -3.56
N CYS A 78 20.00 -6.52 -2.32
CA CYS A 78 21.14 -6.33 -1.43
C CYS A 78 22.23 -7.40 -1.59
N THR A 79 21.96 -8.46 -2.35
CA THR A 79 22.88 -9.57 -2.62
C THR A 79 23.47 -9.56 -4.04
N ASN A 80 23.15 -8.55 -4.87
CA ASN A 80 23.74 -8.32 -6.19
C ASN A 80 24.54 -7.01 -6.27
#